data_AF-A0A1J5A4R2-F1
#
_entry.id   AF-A0A1J5A4R2-F1
#
_cell.length_a   1.000
_cell.length_b   1.000
_cell.length_c   1.000
_cell.angle_alpha   90.00
_cell.angle_beta   90.00
_cell.angle_gamma   90.00
#
_symmetry.space_group_name_H-M   'P 1'
#
loop_
_entity.id
_entity.type
_entity.pdbx_description
1 polymer ?
#
loop_
_entity_poly.entity_id
_entity_poly.type
_entity_poly.pdbx_seq_one_letter_code
_entity_poly.pdbx_strand_id
1 'polypeptide(L)'
;MTVQQILINIPERVLLAEKTDAVSFARELRMLAAVKLYELGRLSSGRAAELAGVPRVEFLLSLERYKVFPLEAELCDLERAHARSDQ
;
A
#
# COMPACT_ATOMS: atom_id res chain seq x y z
N MET A 1 16.08 -11.78 9.62
CA MET A 1 15.61 -11.06 8.42
C MET A 1 16.55 -9.91 8.16
N THR A 2 17.01 -9.73 6.93
CA THR A 2 17.93 -8.64 6.57
C THR A 2 17.11 -7.39 6.22
N VAL A 3 17.42 -6.28 6.87
CA VAL A 3 16.77 -4.98 6.60
C VAL A 3 17.74 -4.13 5.77
N GLN A 4 17.24 -3.52 4.71
CA GLN A 4 18.00 -2.58 3.88
C GLN A 4 17.42 -1.18 4.05
N GLN A 5 18.29 -0.16 4.15
CA GLN A 5 17.86 1.23 4.15
C GLN A 5 17.80 1.76 2.72
N ILE A 6 16.73 2.51 2.42
CA ILE A 6 16.53 3.24 1.16
C ILE A 6 16.52 4.74 1.51
N LEU A 7 17.43 5.51 0.90
CA LEU A 7 17.46 6.96 1.05
C LEU A 7 16.61 7.62 -0.04
N ILE A 8 15.76 8.57 0.34
CA ILE A 8 14.94 9.37 -0.58
C ILE A 8 15.17 10.84 -0.23
N ASN A 9 15.63 11.62 -1.20
CA ASN A 9 15.77 13.07 -1.05
C ASN A 9 14.42 13.74 -1.28
N ILE A 10 13.87 14.35 -0.24
CA ILE A 10 12.59 15.06 -0.30
C ILE A 10 12.85 16.57 -0.20
N PRO A 11 12.33 17.38 -1.14
CA PRO A 11 12.40 18.84 -1.01
C PRO A 11 11.63 19.31 0.22
N GLU A 12 12.23 20.21 1.02
CA GLU A 12 11.61 20.71 2.26
C GLU A 12 10.22 21.33 2.05
N ARG A 13 10.01 21.99 0.90
CA ARG A 13 8.70 22.52 0.49
C ARG A 13 7.57 21.48 0.46
N VAL A 14 7.90 20.20 0.22
CA VAL A 14 6.90 19.11 0.23
C VAL A 14 6.48 18.82 1.68
N LEU A 15 7.43 18.77 2.61
CA LEU A 15 7.14 18.59 4.04
C LEU A 15 6.29 19.75 4.58
N LEU A 16 6.59 20.98 4.15
CA LEU A 16 5.80 22.17 4.47
C LEU A 16 4.38 22.08 3.91
N ALA A 17 4.21 21.63 2.66
CA ALA A 17 2.90 21.47 2.03
C ALA A 17 2.04 20.40 2.75
N GLU A 18 2.67 19.30 3.15
CA GLU A 18 2.05 18.21 3.90
C GLU A 18 1.89 18.51 5.40
N LYS A 19 2.42 19.65 5.87
CA LYS A 19 2.39 20.09 7.28
C LYS A 19 2.89 19.01 8.25
N THR A 20 3.98 18.36 7.90
CA THR A 20 4.53 17.23 8.65
C THR A 20 6.05 17.30 8.74
N ASP A 21 6.64 16.58 9.68
CA ASP A 21 8.09 16.44 9.81
C ASP A 21 8.61 15.24 8.99
N ALA A 22 9.93 15.17 8.79
CA ALA A 22 10.56 14.13 7.97
C ALA A 22 10.34 12.70 8.51
N VAL A 23 10.24 12.50 9.83
CA VAL A 23 10.04 11.17 10.43
C VAL A 23 8.61 10.71 10.19
N SER A 24 7.64 11.58 10.42
CA SER A 24 6.23 11.31 10.15
C SER A 24 5.98 11.08 8.66
N PHE A 25 6.56 11.90 7.79
CA PHE A 25 6.47 11.73 6.34
C PHE A 25 7.10 10.42 5.86
N ALA A 26 8.25 10.01 6.40
CA ALA A 26 8.88 8.74 6.05
C ALA A 26 8.02 7.52 6.41
N ARG A 27 7.31 7.58 7.56
CA ARG A 27 6.36 6.53 7.95
C ARG A 27 5.17 6.47 7.00
N GLU A 28 4.61 7.62 6.65
CA GLU A 28 3.49 7.71 5.71
C GLU A 28 3.90 7.21 4.31
N LEU A 29 5.06 7.64 3.81
CA LEU A 29 5.58 7.23 2.52
C LEU A 29 5.82 5.71 2.46
N ARG A 30 6.30 5.10 3.56
CA ARG A 30 6.44 3.65 3.68
C ARG A 30 5.08 2.93 3.61
N MET A 31 4.06 3.47 4.27
CA MET A 31 2.69 2.92 4.19
C MET A 31 2.14 3.06 2.75
N LEU A 32 2.24 4.25 2.15
CA LEU A 32 1.81 4.51 0.77
C LEU A 32 2.51 3.58 -0.23
N ALA A 33 3.81 3.33 -0.07
CA ALA A 33 4.55 2.40 -0.91
C ALA A 33 4.02 0.95 -0.76
N ALA A 34 3.76 0.50 0.47
CA ALA A 34 3.17 -0.81 0.74
C ALA A 34 1.78 -0.96 0.12
N VAL A 35 0.91 0.04 0.32
CA VAL A 35 -0.43 0.11 -0.26
C VAL A 35 -0.35 0.05 -1.78
N LYS A 36 0.49 0.88 -2.41
CA LYS A 36 0.57 0.94 -3.86
C LYS A 36 1.10 -0.35 -4.48
N LEU A 37 2.09 -0.98 -3.84
CA LEU A 37 2.62 -2.25 -4.31
C LEU A 37 1.63 -3.41 -4.13
N TYR A 38 0.78 -3.35 -3.12
CA TYR A 38 -0.32 -4.31 -2.92
C TYR A 38 -1.41 -4.14 -3.98
N GLU A 39 -1.89 -2.91 -4.21
CA GLU A 39 -2.89 -2.56 -5.24
C GLU A 39 -2.42 -3.01 -6.64
N LEU A 40 -1.12 -2.82 -6.95
CA LEU A 40 -0.53 -3.28 -8.22
C LEU A 40 -0.35 -4.81 -8.31
N GLY A 41 -0.77 -5.58 -7.30
CA GLY A 41 -0.59 -7.04 -7.23
C GLY A 41 0.87 -7.50 -7.07
N ARG A 42 1.82 -6.58 -6.85
CA ARG A 42 3.26 -6.87 -6.76
C ARG A 42 3.66 -7.45 -5.40
N LEU A 43 2.92 -7.12 -4.35
CA LEU A 43 3.07 -7.69 -3.02
C LEU A 43 1.75 -8.30 -2.56
N SER A 44 1.83 -9.50 -1.97
CA SER A 44 0.74 -10.03 -1.15
C SER A 44 0.48 -9.12 0.06
N SER A 45 -0.73 -9.16 0.64
CA SER A 45 -1.05 -8.41 1.87
C SER A 45 -0.10 -8.68 3.04
N GLY A 46 0.43 -9.90 3.18
CA GLY A 46 1.45 -10.21 4.21
C GLY A 46 2.76 -9.45 4.00
N ARG A 47 3.31 -9.48 2.78
CA ARG A 47 4.56 -8.77 2.43
C ARG A 47 4.40 -7.25 2.41
N ALA A 48 3.22 -6.75 2.03
CA ALA A 48 2.91 -5.33 2.10
C ALA A 48 2.83 -4.86 3.57
N ALA A 49 2.19 -5.63 4.45
CA ALA A 49 2.16 -5.35 5.88
C ALA A 49 3.56 -5.35 6.52
N GLU A 50 4.41 -6.30 6.12
CA GLU A 50 5.82 -6.36 6.53
C GLU A 50 6.57 -5.08 6.12
N LEU A 51 6.42 -4.64 4.86
CA LEU A 51 7.00 -3.38 4.38
C LEU A 51 6.45 -2.16 5.16
N ALA A 52 5.14 -2.12 5.39
CA ALA A 52 4.48 -1.07 6.17
C ALA A 52 4.92 -1.07 7.65
N GLY A 53 5.48 -2.17 8.14
CA GLY A 53 5.92 -2.35 9.52
C GLY A 53 4.75 -2.48 10.50
N VAL A 54 3.63 -3.07 10.07
CA VAL A 54 2.42 -3.29 10.89
C VAL A 54 1.92 -4.74 10.75
N PRO A 55 1.11 -5.25 11.68
CA PRO A 55 0.44 -6.55 11.53
C PRO A 55 -0.42 -6.61 10.27
N ARG A 56 -0.53 -7.79 9.64
CA ARG A 56 -1.31 -8.00 8.40
C ARG A 56 -2.75 -7.52 8.49
N VAL A 57 -3.42 -7.79 9.61
CA VAL A 57 -4.81 -7.36 9.82
C VAL A 57 -4.91 -5.84 9.89
N GLU A 58 -3.98 -5.17 10.59
CA GLU A 58 -3.93 -3.71 10.67
C GLU A 58 -3.67 -3.07 9.30
N PHE A 59 -2.79 -3.67 8.49
CA PHE A 59 -2.58 -3.25 7.10
C PHE A 59 -3.85 -3.37 6.27
N LEU A 60 -4.56 -4.52 6.34
CA LEU A 60 -5.80 -4.69 5.58
C LEU A 60 -6.88 -3.68 5.99
N LEU A 61 -6.99 -3.37 7.28
CA LEU A 61 -7.90 -2.35 7.80
C LEU A 61 -7.48 -0.92 7.40
N SER A 62 -6.19 -0.67 7.14
CA SER A 62 -5.71 0.66 6.73
C SER A 62 -6.05 1.00 5.28
N LEU A 63 -6.28 0.00 4.42
CA LEU A 63 -6.53 0.18 2.98
C LEU A 63 -7.73 1.08 2.68
N GLU A 64 -8.75 1.08 3.55
CA GLU A 64 -9.91 1.97 3.43
C GLU A 64 -9.49 3.45 3.38
N ARG A 65 -8.53 3.86 4.23
CA ARG A 65 -8.04 5.25 4.26
C ARG A 65 -7.37 5.66 2.96
N TYR A 66 -6.81 4.70 2.23
CA TYR A 66 -6.14 4.90 0.96
C TYR A 66 -7.03 4.63 -0.25
N LYS A 67 -8.33 4.34 -0.04
CA LYS A 67 -9.30 4.03 -1.10
C LYS A 67 -8.89 2.83 -1.97
N VAL A 68 -8.19 1.86 -1.39
CA VAL A 68 -7.81 0.61 -2.06
C VAL A 68 -8.73 -0.50 -1.58
N PHE A 69 -9.25 -1.29 -2.52
CA PHE A 69 -10.13 -2.40 -2.21
C PHE A 69 -9.32 -3.64 -1.78
N PRO A 70 -9.53 -4.20 -0.57
CA PRO A 70 -8.73 -5.31 -0.04
C PRO A 70 -8.97 -6.66 -0.73
N LEU A 71 -9.91 -6.75 -1.66
CA LEU A 71 -10.25 -7.98 -2.40
C LEU A 71 -10.25 -7.76 -3.92
N GLU A 72 -9.33 -6.92 -4.41
CA GLU A 72 -9.25 -6.57 -5.84
C GLU A 72 -9.01 -7.80 -6.73
N ALA A 73 -8.24 -8.78 -6.23
CA ALA A 73 -8.02 -10.04 -6.93
C ALA A 73 -9.33 -10.86 -7.07
N GLU A 74 -10.07 -11.01 -5.97
CA GLU A 74 -11.35 -11.72 -5.94
C GLU A 74 -12.40 -11.01 -6.81
N LEU A 75 -12.43 -9.67 -6.80
CA LEU A 75 -13.28 -8.88 -7.69
C LEU A 75 -12.94 -9.16 -9.16
N CYS A 76 -11.65 -9.13 -9.52
CA CYS A 76 -11.20 -9.39 -10.89
C CYS A 76 -11.55 -10.82 -11.34
N ASP A 77 -11.44 -11.81 -10.45
CA ASP A 77 -11.86 -13.18 -10.73
C ASP A 77 -13.39 -13.28 -10.92
N LEU A 78 -14.17 -12.54 -10.12
CA LEU A 78 -15.64 -12.46 -10.26
C LEU A 78 -16.06 -11.84 -11.60
N GLU A 79 -15.40 -10.75 -12.00
CA GLU A 79 -15.65 -10.03 -13.26
C GLU A 79 -15.32 -10.92 -14.47
N ARG A 80 -14.19 -11.64 -14.42
CA ARG A 80 -13.80 -12.61 -15.45
C ARG A 80 -14.77 -13.77 -15.55
N ALA A 81 -15.32 -14.23 -14.41
CA ALA A 81 -16.34 -15.28 -14.41
C ALA A 81 -17.64 -14.81 -15.07
N HIS A 82 -18.08 -13.57 -14.81
CA HIS A 82 -19.26 -12.99 -15.46
C HIS A 82 -19.06 -12.81 -16.97
N ALA A 83 -17.92 -12.27 -17.41
CA ALA A 83 -17.63 -12.05 -18.82
C ALA A 83 -17.63 -13.34 -19.68
N ARG A 84 -17.41 -14.51 -19.06
CA ARG A 84 -17.48 -15.83 -19.72
C ARG A 84 -18.88 -16.43 -19.76
N SER A 85 -19.81 -15.95 -18.93
CA SER A 85 -21.20 -16.43 -18.90
C SER A 85 -22.10 -15.71 -19.91
N ASP A 86 -21.67 -14.55 -20.41
CA ASP A 86 -22.37 -13.75 -21.42
C ASP A 86 -21.91 -14.02 -22.87
N GLN A 87 -21.05 -15.03 -23.08
CA GLN A 87 -20.62 -15.54 -24.40
C GLN A 87 -21.18 -16.95 -24.65
#